data_AF-A0A2E6TU16-F1
#
_entry.id   AF-A0A2E6TU16-F1
#
_cell.length_a   1.000
_cell.length_b   1.000
_cell.length_c   1.000
_cell.angle_alpha   90.00
_cell.angle_beta   90.00
_cell.angle_gamma   90.00
#
_symmetry.space_group_name_H-M   'P 1'
#
loop_
_entity.id
_entity.type
_entity.pdbx_description
1 polymer ?
#
loop_
_entity_poly.entity_id
_entity_poly.type
_entity_poly.pdbx_seq_one_letter_code
_entity_poly.pdbx_strand_id
1 'polypeptide(L)'
;MILFAGMLLSGCGHLRDAMDGSIRGPFYQSHNHHLANNDWPDEIDVVAVMPLAPGRGDRWTEQGVELMQQILTEELARFDLFEAITITPAKLHALTGTEQVRPHDFLPNKFPTIIAALDKQRTDRKVCDAVLFCEIDTFRPYPPLAVGWKFRLFNLETGELVWAFDEVFNSGDPRVNNSVRRYMRTQRMTHMDVFRDSLVVDSPRVLARYSLTEALETMRKNVPKEIPQTADGSVR
;
A
#
# COMPACT_ATOMS: atom_id res chain seq x y z
N MET A 1 9.65 41.08 50.08
CA MET A 1 8.56 40.07 50.05
C MET A 1 7.66 40.45 48.89
N ILE A 2 7.41 39.70 47.82
CA ILE A 2 7.63 38.31 47.41
C ILE A 2 7.67 38.38 45.87
N LEU A 3 8.65 37.76 45.23
CA LEU A 3 8.66 37.53 43.77
C LEU A 3 9.43 36.22 43.55
N PHE A 4 9.00 35.45 42.55
CA PHE A 4 9.38 34.07 42.20
C PHE A 4 8.59 32.94 42.88
N ALA A 5 7.45 32.61 42.28
CA ALA A 5 6.97 31.24 42.19
C ALA A 5 6.12 31.10 40.92
N GLY A 6 6.72 30.66 39.82
CA GLY A 6 5.97 30.50 38.57
C GLY A 6 6.81 30.05 37.39
N MET A 7 7.45 28.88 37.45
CA MET A 7 8.02 28.22 36.26
C MET A 7 8.46 26.77 36.56
N LEU A 8 7.53 25.84 36.82
CA LEU A 8 7.90 24.42 37.00
C LEU A 8 6.91 23.39 36.43
N LEU A 9 5.95 23.76 35.57
CA LEU A 9 4.90 22.81 35.12
C LEU A 9 4.96 22.35 33.65
N SER A 10 5.97 22.74 32.86
CA SER A 10 6.01 22.40 31.41
C SER A 10 6.98 21.27 31.03
N GLY A 11 7.72 20.67 31.97
CA GLY A 11 8.81 19.73 31.65
C GLY A 11 8.42 18.27 31.38
N CYS A 12 7.30 17.78 31.92
CA CYS A 12 6.98 16.33 31.86
C CYS A 12 6.39 15.86 30.52
N GLY A 13 5.78 16.75 29.72
CA GLY A 13 5.28 16.39 28.38
C GLY A 13 6.42 16.11 27.40
N HIS A 14 7.46 16.93 27.45
CA HIS A 14 8.58 16.85 26.50
C HIS A 14 9.47 15.62 26.70
N LEU A 15 9.60 15.13 27.94
CA LEU A 15 10.34 13.89 28.24
C LEU A 15 9.58 12.63 27.81
N ARG A 16 8.24 12.63 27.88
CA ARG A 16 7.41 11.52 27.36
C ARG A 16 7.52 11.42 25.84
N ASP A 17 7.43 12.53 25.13
CA ASP A 17 7.58 12.56 23.67
C ASP A 17 9.00 12.18 23.21
N ALA A 18 10.02 12.49 24.03
CA ALA A 18 11.42 12.16 23.72
C ALA A 18 11.74 10.65 23.82
N MET A 19 10.97 9.88 24.59
CA MET A 19 11.14 8.43 24.77
C MET A 19 10.13 7.58 23.97
N ASP A 20 9.23 8.22 23.23
CA ASP A 20 8.21 7.53 22.45
C ASP A 20 8.76 7.05 21.09
N GLY A 21 8.93 5.73 20.95
CA GLY A 21 9.43 5.08 19.73
C GLY A 21 8.62 5.34 18.46
N SER A 22 7.38 5.81 18.59
CA SER A 22 6.54 6.20 17.44
C SER A 22 6.77 7.65 16.98
N ILE A 23 7.41 8.48 17.80
CA ILE A 23 7.80 9.87 17.48
C ILE A 23 9.28 9.91 17.10
N ARG A 24 10.13 9.17 17.83
CA ARG A 24 11.57 9.10 17.60
C ARG A 24 12.05 7.65 17.71
N GLY A 25 12.44 7.08 16.57
CA GLY A 25 13.04 5.76 16.51
C GLY A 25 13.45 5.43 15.07
N PRO A 26 14.20 4.35 14.85
CA PRO A 26 14.36 3.84 13.50
C PRO A 26 12.97 3.40 13.01
N PHE A 27 12.52 4.03 11.94
CA PHE A 27 11.31 3.65 11.23
C PHE A 27 11.66 2.60 10.17
N TYR A 28 10.75 1.67 9.93
CA TYR A 28 10.86 0.74 8.82
C TYR A 28 10.84 1.51 7.50
N GLN A 29 11.64 1.04 6.54
CA GLN A 29 11.68 1.50 5.16
C GLN A 29 11.50 0.26 4.28
N SER A 30 10.72 0.35 3.22
CA SER A 30 10.63 -0.70 2.21
C SER A 30 11.87 -0.62 1.29
N HIS A 31 12.43 -1.76 0.93
CA HIS A 31 13.67 -1.84 0.13
C HIS A 31 13.48 -2.63 -1.16
N ASN A 32 12.55 -3.59 -1.18
CA ASN A 32 12.34 -4.51 -2.29
C ASN A 32 11.15 -4.06 -3.17
N HIS A 33 11.38 -2.96 -3.86
CA HIS A 33 10.51 -2.45 -4.90
C HIS A 33 11.32 -2.10 -6.14
N HIS A 34 10.68 -2.10 -7.30
CA HIS A 34 11.29 -1.80 -8.58
C HIS A 34 10.33 -0.95 -9.41
N LEU A 35 10.84 0.14 -9.98
CA LEU A 35 10.19 0.95 -11.01
C LEU A 35 11.09 0.95 -12.25
N ALA A 36 10.55 0.55 -13.40
CA ALA A 36 11.34 0.36 -14.63
C ALA A 36 12.17 1.58 -15.04
N ASN A 37 11.66 2.80 -14.78
CA ASN A 37 12.31 4.07 -15.16
C ASN A 37 12.51 5.02 -13.97
N ASN A 38 12.48 4.53 -12.73
CA ASN A 38 12.46 5.33 -11.48
C ASN A 38 11.31 6.34 -11.32
N ASP A 39 10.46 6.53 -12.33
CA ASP A 39 9.26 7.35 -12.30
C ASP A 39 8.06 6.57 -12.85
N TRP A 40 6.87 6.90 -12.34
CA TRP A 40 5.63 6.30 -12.81
C TRP A 40 5.29 6.83 -14.22
N PRO A 41 5.02 5.94 -15.20
CA PRO A 41 4.77 6.36 -16.57
C PRO A 41 3.45 7.12 -16.72
N ASP A 42 3.45 8.21 -17.48
CA ASP A 42 2.27 9.04 -17.71
C ASP A 42 1.18 8.36 -18.54
N GLU A 43 1.51 7.27 -19.22
CA GLU A 43 0.61 6.54 -20.13
C GLU A 43 -0.29 5.53 -19.41
N ILE A 44 -0.14 5.35 -18.09
CA ILE A 44 -0.94 4.40 -17.31
C ILE A 44 -1.95 5.17 -16.46
N ASP A 45 -3.17 5.26 -16.98
CA ASP A 45 -4.31 5.89 -16.31
C ASP A 45 -5.30 4.86 -15.78
N VAL A 46 -5.54 3.76 -16.52
CA VAL A 46 -6.50 2.73 -16.13
C VAL A 46 -5.82 1.38 -15.93
N VAL A 47 -5.97 0.80 -14.75
CA VAL A 47 -5.32 -0.45 -14.36
C VAL A 47 -6.35 -1.52 -14.02
N ALA A 48 -6.25 -2.66 -14.69
CA ALA A 48 -6.98 -3.86 -14.31
C ALA A 48 -6.34 -4.52 -13.08
N VAL A 49 -7.06 -4.57 -11.96
CA VAL A 49 -6.56 -5.18 -10.73
C VAL A 49 -7.07 -6.61 -10.62
N MET A 50 -6.14 -7.57 -10.64
CA MET A 50 -6.45 -8.99 -10.50
C MET A 50 -6.91 -9.34 -9.09
N PRO A 51 -7.73 -10.40 -8.92
CA PRO A 51 -8.07 -10.89 -7.61
C PRO A 51 -6.81 -11.31 -6.84
N LEU A 52 -6.78 -11.00 -5.55
CA LEU A 52 -5.69 -11.34 -4.65
C LEU A 52 -5.55 -12.86 -4.57
N ALA A 53 -4.37 -13.37 -4.94
CA ALA A 53 -4.02 -14.77 -4.82
C ALA A 53 -3.30 -15.05 -3.50
N PRO A 54 -3.53 -16.19 -2.83
CA PRO A 54 -2.70 -16.63 -1.72
C PRO A 54 -1.38 -17.22 -2.22
N GLY A 55 -0.34 -17.02 -1.43
CA GLY A 55 0.94 -17.69 -1.56
C GLY A 55 0.80 -19.21 -1.53
N ARG A 56 1.82 -19.92 -2.05
CA ARG A 56 1.78 -21.38 -2.10
C ARG A 56 2.03 -21.98 -0.71
N GLY A 57 1.11 -22.83 -0.25
CA GLY A 57 1.34 -23.73 0.87
C GLY A 57 1.13 -23.13 2.26
N ASP A 58 0.61 -21.91 2.37
CA ASP A 58 0.25 -21.30 3.67
C ASP A 58 -1.27 -21.20 3.84
N ARG A 59 -1.85 -22.04 4.69
CA ARG A 59 -3.29 -22.04 5.00
C ARG A 59 -3.77 -20.72 5.59
N TRP A 60 -2.90 -20.00 6.29
CA TRP A 60 -3.28 -18.69 6.82
C TRP A 60 -3.46 -17.69 5.69
N THR A 61 -2.58 -17.71 4.67
CA THR A 61 -2.78 -16.85 3.48
C THR A 61 -4.10 -17.14 2.79
N GLU A 62 -4.47 -18.42 2.62
CA GLU A 62 -5.74 -18.83 2.03
C GLU A 62 -6.95 -18.28 2.81
N GLN A 63 -6.92 -18.37 4.14
CA GLN A 63 -7.98 -17.83 5.01
C GLN A 63 -7.98 -16.29 5.04
N GLY A 64 -6.82 -15.67 4.88
CA GLY A 64 -6.63 -14.23 4.92
C GLY A 64 -7.09 -13.51 3.65
N VAL A 65 -7.21 -14.20 2.50
CA VAL A 65 -7.49 -13.57 1.19
C VAL A 65 -8.73 -12.70 1.23
N GLU A 66 -9.85 -13.16 1.80
CA GLU A 66 -11.10 -12.40 1.80
C GLU A 66 -10.95 -11.07 2.55
N LEU A 67 -10.38 -11.11 3.75
CA LEU A 67 -10.11 -9.93 4.57
C LEU A 67 -9.13 -8.98 3.87
N MET A 68 -8.07 -9.53 3.30
CA MET A 68 -6.97 -8.77 2.69
C MET A 68 -7.38 -8.16 1.35
N GLN A 69 -8.21 -8.86 0.57
CA GLN A 69 -8.79 -8.37 -0.67
C GLN A 69 -9.66 -7.14 -0.42
N GLN A 70 -10.50 -7.17 0.63
CA GLN A 70 -11.30 -6.01 0.99
C GLN A 70 -10.42 -4.80 1.31
N ILE A 71 -9.39 -5.00 2.14
CA ILE A 71 -8.48 -3.92 2.52
C ILE A 71 -7.74 -3.41 1.28
N LEU A 72 -7.17 -4.28 0.44
CA LEU A 72 -6.51 -3.89 -0.80
C LEU A 72 -7.39 -2.99 -1.68
N THR A 73 -8.64 -3.37 -1.91
CA THR A 73 -9.59 -2.56 -2.71
C THR A 73 -9.85 -1.20 -2.07
N GLU A 74 -10.03 -1.14 -0.75
CA GLU A 74 -10.23 0.11 -0.01
C GLU A 74 -8.99 1.03 -0.07
N GLU A 75 -7.78 0.47 0.06
CA GLU A 75 -6.54 1.23 0.01
C GLU A 75 -6.26 1.77 -1.41
N LEU A 76 -6.46 0.96 -2.44
CA LEU A 76 -6.34 1.38 -3.84
C LEU A 76 -7.31 2.53 -4.17
N ALA A 77 -8.57 2.40 -3.75
CA ALA A 77 -9.57 3.45 -3.95
C ALA A 77 -9.24 4.74 -3.18
N ARG A 78 -8.61 4.63 -2.00
CA ARG A 78 -8.22 5.80 -1.19
C ARG A 78 -7.01 6.53 -1.76
N PHE A 79 -6.05 5.80 -2.33
CA PHE A 79 -4.81 6.37 -2.85
C PHE A 79 -4.99 7.07 -4.19
N ASP A 80 -5.99 6.66 -4.98
CA ASP A 80 -6.39 7.32 -6.23
C ASP A 80 -5.21 7.58 -7.19
N LEU A 81 -4.33 6.58 -7.31
CA LEU A 81 -3.13 6.66 -8.17
C LEU A 81 -3.45 6.45 -9.65
N PHE A 82 -4.52 5.70 -9.93
CA PHE A 82 -5.01 5.32 -11.26
C PHE A 82 -6.48 4.85 -11.13
N GLU A 83 -7.21 4.80 -12.24
CA GLU A 83 -8.55 4.20 -12.26
C GLU A 83 -8.42 2.67 -12.13
N ALA A 84 -8.78 2.15 -10.96
CA ALA A 84 -8.70 0.73 -10.66
C ALA A 84 -9.97 -0.02 -11.14
N ILE A 85 -9.83 -0.90 -12.13
CA ILE A 85 -10.88 -1.83 -12.55
C ILE A 85 -10.63 -3.19 -11.88
N THR A 86 -11.33 -3.46 -10.78
CA THR A 86 -11.20 -4.72 -10.04
C THR A 86 -11.84 -5.89 -10.80
N ILE A 87 -11.07 -6.97 -11.00
CA ILE A 87 -11.55 -8.22 -11.58
C ILE A 87 -11.91 -9.19 -10.45
N THR A 88 -13.15 -9.67 -10.44
CA THR A 88 -13.57 -10.68 -9.46
C THR A 88 -13.09 -12.08 -9.86
N PRO A 89 -12.91 -13.01 -8.91
CA PRO A 89 -12.55 -14.40 -9.21
C PRO A 89 -13.50 -15.07 -10.21
N ALA A 90 -14.82 -14.84 -10.06
CA ALA A 90 -15.84 -15.35 -10.97
C ALA A 90 -15.68 -14.79 -12.40
N LYS A 91 -15.37 -13.49 -12.54
CA LYS A 91 -15.09 -12.87 -13.83
C LYS A 91 -13.82 -13.46 -14.45
N LEU A 92 -12.76 -13.62 -13.65
CA LEU A 92 -11.52 -14.22 -14.12
C LEU A 92 -11.74 -15.67 -14.59
N HIS A 93 -12.52 -16.46 -13.85
CA HIS A 93 -12.87 -17.82 -14.22
C HIS A 93 -13.65 -17.89 -15.53
N ALA A 94 -14.64 -17.02 -15.73
CA ALA A 94 -15.38 -16.94 -16.99
C ALA A 94 -14.48 -16.60 -18.19
N LEU A 95 -13.44 -15.78 -17.99
CA LEU A 95 -12.50 -15.36 -19.03
C LEU A 95 -11.41 -16.40 -19.33
N THR A 96 -10.95 -17.12 -18.31
CA THR A 96 -9.70 -17.92 -18.39
C THR A 96 -9.88 -19.40 -18.11
N GLY A 97 -10.89 -19.75 -17.31
CA GLY A 97 -11.03 -21.05 -16.64
C GLY A 97 -10.34 -21.11 -15.27
N THR A 98 -9.66 -20.05 -14.82
CA THR A 98 -8.96 -19.99 -13.53
C THR A 98 -9.52 -18.87 -12.65
N GLU A 99 -9.61 -19.09 -11.35
CA GLU A 99 -10.14 -18.08 -10.41
C GLU A 99 -9.10 -17.08 -9.93
N GLN A 100 -7.81 -17.41 -10.07
CA GLN A 100 -6.68 -16.62 -9.57
C GLN A 100 -5.45 -16.83 -10.46
N VAL A 101 -4.63 -15.79 -10.60
CA VAL A 101 -3.35 -15.84 -11.33
C VAL A 101 -2.30 -15.13 -10.48
N ARG A 102 -1.19 -15.80 -10.16
CA ARG A 102 -0.12 -15.20 -9.36
C ARG A 102 0.87 -14.41 -10.22
N PRO A 103 1.56 -13.41 -9.65
CA PRO A 103 2.61 -12.64 -10.33
C PRO A 103 3.77 -13.45 -10.94
N HIS A 104 4.00 -14.69 -10.48
CA HIS A 104 5.08 -15.58 -10.93
C HIS A 104 4.59 -16.80 -11.71
N ASP A 105 3.27 -17.00 -11.80
CA ASP A 105 2.76 -18.10 -12.61
C ASP A 105 3.02 -17.77 -14.09
N PHE A 106 3.28 -18.80 -14.89
CA PHE A 106 3.25 -18.62 -16.34
C PHE A 106 1.89 -18.05 -16.70
N LEU A 107 1.88 -16.84 -17.26
CA LEU A 107 0.64 -16.23 -17.71
C LEU A 107 -0.07 -17.24 -18.61
N PRO A 108 -1.33 -17.61 -18.33
CA PRO A 108 -2.04 -18.57 -19.15
C PRO A 108 -1.95 -18.15 -20.61
N ASN A 109 -1.87 -19.09 -21.55
CA ASN A 109 -1.83 -18.80 -23.00
C ASN A 109 -2.99 -17.90 -23.49
N LYS A 110 -4.01 -17.69 -22.65
CA LYS A 110 -5.15 -16.81 -22.84
C LYS A 110 -4.97 -15.40 -22.28
N PHE A 111 -3.80 -15.01 -21.77
CA PHE A 111 -3.58 -13.66 -21.23
C PHE A 111 -3.91 -12.55 -22.26
N PRO A 112 -3.49 -12.63 -23.53
CA PRO A 112 -3.97 -11.70 -24.57
C PRO A 112 -5.50 -11.70 -24.73
N THR A 113 -6.16 -12.84 -24.48
CA THR A 113 -7.62 -12.95 -24.47
C THR A 113 -8.24 -12.29 -23.24
N ILE A 114 -7.60 -12.35 -22.06
CA ILE A 114 -8.03 -11.60 -20.87
C ILE A 114 -7.96 -10.10 -21.17
N ILE A 115 -6.83 -9.64 -21.71
CA ILE A 115 -6.63 -8.24 -22.07
C ILE A 115 -7.67 -7.79 -23.10
N ALA A 116 -7.86 -8.56 -24.17
CA ALA A 116 -8.87 -8.26 -25.18
C ALA A 116 -10.31 -8.33 -24.66
N ALA A 117 -10.61 -9.17 -23.67
CA ALA A 117 -11.95 -9.28 -23.09
C ALA A 117 -12.25 -8.16 -22.08
N LEU A 118 -11.23 -7.67 -21.37
CA LEU A 118 -11.34 -6.44 -20.57
C LEU A 118 -11.59 -5.23 -21.47
N ASP A 119 -10.95 -5.22 -22.63
CA ASP A 119 -11.06 -4.15 -23.63
C ASP A 119 -12.44 -4.11 -24.33
N LYS A 120 -12.93 -5.24 -24.81
CA LYS A 120 -14.19 -5.34 -25.57
C LYS A 120 -15.46 -5.06 -24.74
N GLN A 121 -15.39 -5.09 -23.42
CA GLN A 121 -16.59 -5.01 -22.58
C GLN A 121 -17.20 -3.61 -22.49
N ARG A 122 -16.46 -2.54 -22.83
CA ARG A 122 -16.95 -1.16 -22.68
C ARG A 122 -17.06 -0.34 -23.97
N THR A 123 -16.18 -0.45 -24.98
CA THR A 123 -16.23 0.36 -26.24
C THR A 123 -15.23 -0.18 -27.28
N ASP A 124 -15.27 0.32 -28.53
CA ASP A 124 -14.26 0.12 -29.61
C ASP A 124 -12.85 0.73 -29.32
N ARG A 125 -12.51 1.06 -28.06
CA ARG A 125 -11.24 1.71 -27.67
C ARG A 125 -10.61 1.01 -26.46
N LYS A 126 -9.27 1.02 -26.41
CA LYS A 126 -8.42 0.56 -25.30
C LYS A 126 -8.98 1.01 -23.94
N VAL A 127 -9.44 0.07 -23.12
CA VAL A 127 -10.06 0.33 -21.80
C VAL A 127 -9.03 0.29 -20.66
N CYS A 128 -7.99 -0.53 -20.77
CA CYS A 128 -6.97 -0.68 -19.73
C CYS A 128 -5.56 -0.51 -20.31
N ASP A 129 -4.69 0.18 -19.58
CA ASP A 129 -3.29 0.41 -19.97
C ASP A 129 -2.34 -0.59 -19.33
N ALA A 130 -2.66 -1.01 -18.10
CA ALA A 130 -1.85 -1.93 -17.33
C ALA A 130 -2.70 -2.99 -16.60
N VAL A 131 -2.05 -4.06 -16.18
CA VAL A 131 -2.62 -5.07 -15.28
C VAL A 131 -1.76 -5.21 -14.03
N LEU A 132 -2.42 -5.21 -12.87
CA LEU A 132 -1.80 -5.40 -11.57
C LEU A 132 -2.13 -6.81 -11.06
N PHE A 133 -1.09 -7.63 -10.91
CA PHE A 133 -1.16 -8.91 -10.21
C PHE A 133 -0.91 -8.73 -8.73
N CYS A 134 -1.73 -9.37 -7.92
CA CYS A 134 -1.73 -9.24 -6.47
C CYS A 134 -1.61 -10.62 -5.82
N GLU A 135 -0.61 -10.79 -4.97
CA GLU A 135 -0.44 -11.98 -4.14
C GLU A 135 -0.16 -11.59 -2.68
N ILE A 136 -0.75 -12.34 -1.76
CA ILE A 136 -0.39 -12.31 -0.33
C ILE A 136 0.43 -13.55 -0.03
N ASP A 137 1.74 -13.38 0.18
CA ASP A 137 2.67 -14.50 0.31
C ASP A 137 2.81 -15.01 1.75
N THR A 138 2.54 -14.13 2.71
CA THR A 138 2.66 -14.37 4.15
C THR A 138 1.47 -13.73 4.85
N PHE A 139 0.76 -14.50 5.68
CA PHE A 139 -0.26 -13.95 6.55
C PHE A 139 -0.21 -14.62 7.92
N ARG A 140 0.14 -13.87 8.96
CA ARG A 140 0.06 -14.32 10.35
C ARG A 140 -0.93 -13.42 11.10
N PRO A 141 -2.16 -13.90 11.38
CA PRO A 141 -3.19 -13.12 12.04
C PRO A 141 -3.01 -13.01 13.55
N TYR A 142 -2.05 -13.73 14.14
CA TYR A 142 -1.77 -13.73 15.57
C TYR A 142 -0.34 -13.26 15.86
N PRO A 143 -0.10 -12.57 17.00
CA PRO A 143 1.22 -12.06 17.34
C PRO A 143 2.34 -13.11 17.36
N PRO A 144 3.55 -12.80 16.87
CA PRO A 144 3.87 -11.59 16.11
C PRO A 144 3.21 -11.63 14.72
N LEU A 145 2.42 -10.60 14.43
CA LEU A 145 1.70 -10.45 13.19
C LEU A 145 2.67 -10.34 12.02
N ALA A 146 2.26 -10.84 10.88
CA ALA A 146 2.98 -10.60 9.65
C ALA A 146 2.04 -10.55 8.45
N VAL A 147 2.33 -9.65 7.52
CA VAL A 147 1.66 -9.57 6.23
C VAL A 147 2.73 -9.35 5.18
N GLY A 148 2.72 -10.17 4.14
CA GLY A 148 3.64 -10.05 3.01
C GLY A 148 2.88 -9.89 1.70
N TRP A 149 3.30 -8.90 0.92
CA TRP A 149 2.64 -8.51 -0.32
C TRP A 149 3.59 -8.71 -1.49
N LYS A 150 3.05 -9.31 -2.55
CA LYS A 150 3.72 -9.42 -3.85
C LYS A 150 2.85 -8.81 -4.91
N PHE A 151 3.35 -7.73 -5.51
CA PHE A 151 2.67 -7.05 -6.58
C PHE A 151 3.54 -6.94 -7.82
N ARG A 152 2.91 -7.05 -8.98
CA ARG A 152 3.53 -6.78 -10.27
C ARG A 152 2.57 -6.10 -11.21
N LEU A 153 2.98 -4.97 -11.74
CA LEU A 153 2.26 -4.19 -12.72
C LEU A 153 2.92 -4.35 -14.08
N PHE A 154 2.16 -4.78 -15.07
CA PHE A 154 2.63 -4.91 -16.45
C PHE A 154 1.88 -3.95 -17.37
N ASN A 155 2.61 -3.30 -18.27
CA ASN A 155 2.03 -2.53 -19.36
C ASN A 155 1.41 -3.51 -20.37
N LEU A 156 0.16 -3.29 -20.77
CA LEU A 156 -0.58 -4.18 -21.67
C LEU A 156 -0.19 -4.02 -23.14
N GLU A 157 0.39 -2.89 -23.51
CA GLU A 157 0.84 -2.60 -24.86
C GLU A 157 2.23 -3.15 -25.13
N THR A 158 3.17 -2.91 -24.22
CA THR A 158 4.56 -3.39 -24.36
C THR A 158 4.79 -4.78 -23.77
N GLY A 159 3.96 -5.19 -22.81
CA GLY A 159 4.15 -6.43 -22.04
C GLY A 159 5.25 -6.32 -20.97
N GLU A 160 5.83 -5.14 -20.78
CA GLU A 160 6.96 -4.92 -19.87
C GLU A 160 6.49 -4.74 -18.42
N LEU A 161 7.35 -5.16 -17.48
CA LEU A 161 7.15 -4.92 -16.06
C LEU A 161 7.40 -3.44 -15.75
N VAL A 162 6.36 -2.74 -15.28
CA VAL A 162 6.42 -1.31 -14.94
C VAL A 162 6.82 -1.11 -13.48
N TRP A 163 6.15 -1.86 -12.59
CA TRP A 163 6.36 -1.76 -11.15
C TRP A 163 6.27 -3.13 -10.50
N ALA A 164 7.13 -3.39 -9.52
CA ALA A 164 7.04 -4.56 -8.68
C ALA A 164 7.31 -4.20 -7.22
N PHE A 165 6.68 -4.93 -6.31
CA PHE A 165 6.84 -4.78 -4.88
C PHE A 165 6.75 -6.15 -4.23
N ASP A 166 7.72 -6.47 -3.37
CA ASP A 166 7.79 -7.77 -2.69
C ASP A 166 8.36 -7.57 -1.28
N GLU A 167 7.49 -7.31 -0.31
CA GLU A 167 7.91 -7.04 1.07
C GLU A 167 7.05 -7.77 2.09
N VAL A 168 7.71 -8.15 3.19
CA VAL A 168 7.08 -8.79 4.35
C VAL A 168 7.21 -7.89 5.57
N PHE A 169 6.07 -7.44 6.09
CA PHE A 169 5.98 -6.62 7.28
C PHE A 169 5.71 -7.50 8.48
N ASN A 170 6.63 -7.51 9.45
CA ASN A 170 6.55 -8.34 10.66
C ASN A 170 6.46 -7.44 11.91
N SER A 171 5.38 -7.56 12.69
CA SER A 171 5.19 -6.75 13.90
C SER A 171 6.16 -7.10 15.04
N GLY A 172 6.88 -8.22 14.92
CA GLY A 172 8.00 -8.56 15.78
C GLY A 172 9.26 -7.71 15.52
N ASP A 173 9.36 -7.00 14.40
CA ASP A 173 10.41 -6.00 14.17
C ASP A 173 10.03 -4.68 14.86
N PRO A 174 10.85 -4.19 15.82
CA PRO A 174 10.59 -2.92 16.49
C PRO A 174 10.44 -1.73 15.52
N ARG A 175 11.12 -1.75 14.36
CA ARG A 175 11.04 -0.69 13.35
C ARG A 175 9.67 -0.64 12.69
N VAL A 176 9.10 -1.81 12.35
CA VAL A 176 7.74 -1.93 11.80
C VAL A 176 6.74 -1.47 12.85
N ASN A 177 6.91 -1.91 14.10
CA ASN A 177 6.02 -1.52 15.20
C ASN A 177 6.00 0.01 15.41
N ASN A 178 7.18 0.64 15.41
CA ASN A 178 7.31 2.10 15.50
C ASN A 178 6.63 2.81 14.31
N SER A 179 6.83 2.34 13.08
CA SER A 179 6.20 2.91 11.89
C SER A 179 4.68 2.75 11.90
N VAL A 180 4.16 1.60 12.31
CA VAL A 180 2.72 1.38 12.46
C VAL A 180 2.13 2.37 13.46
N ARG A 181 2.74 2.52 14.65
CA ARG A 181 2.27 3.50 15.66
C ARG A 181 2.30 4.93 15.12
N ARG A 182 3.34 5.30 14.38
CA ARG A 182 3.44 6.62 13.72
C ARG A 182 2.36 6.82 12.66
N TYR A 183 2.11 5.81 11.84
CA TYR A 183 1.03 5.80 10.85
C TYR A 183 -0.33 6.05 11.51
N MET A 184 -0.63 5.35 12.62
CA MET A 184 -1.89 5.51 13.35
C MET A 184 -2.11 6.94 13.85
N ARG A 185 -1.07 7.56 14.40
CA ARG A 185 -1.11 8.93 14.90
C ARG A 185 -1.36 9.95 13.79
N THR A 186 -0.72 9.73 12.64
CA THR A 186 -0.86 10.60 11.47
C THR A 186 -2.28 10.53 10.87
N GLN A 187 -2.88 9.34 10.88
CA GLN A 187 -4.24 9.08 10.37
C GLN A 187 -5.37 9.61 11.27
N ARG A 188 -5.07 10.36 12.35
CA ARG A 188 -6.03 10.95 13.30
C ARG A 188 -7.09 9.96 13.84
N MET A 189 -6.65 8.80 14.32
CA MET A 189 -7.47 8.12 15.35
C MET A 189 -7.56 9.06 16.56
N THR A 190 -8.78 9.44 16.94
CA THR A 190 -9.09 10.50 17.91
C THR A 190 -8.36 10.33 19.25
N HIS A 191 -8.23 11.43 20.02
CA HIS A 191 -7.53 11.58 21.32
C HIS A 191 -7.79 10.52 22.41
N MET A 192 -8.75 9.59 22.22
CA MET A 192 -9.07 8.47 23.10
C MET A 192 -8.20 7.21 22.87
N ASP A 193 -7.39 7.16 21.81
CA ASP A 193 -6.72 5.92 21.38
C ASP A 193 -5.28 5.74 21.89
N VAL A 194 -4.66 6.75 22.53
CA VAL A 194 -3.27 6.66 23.05
C VAL A 194 -3.13 5.59 24.15
N PHE A 195 -4.20 5.29 24.90
CA PHE A 195 -4.22 4.20 25.89
C PHE A 195 -4.40 2.80 25.29
N ARG A 196 -4.71 2.69 23.99
CA ARG A 196 -4.90 1.42 23.27
C ARG A 196 -3.77 1.09 22.29
N ASP A 197 -2.68 1.87 22.27
CA ASP A 197 -1.54 1.70 21.36
C ASP A 197 -1.05 0.23 21.26
N SER A 198 -1.04 -0.53 22.36
CA SER A 198 -0.64 -1.95 22.33
C SER A 198 -1.69 -2.88 21.69
N LEU A 199 -2.98 -2.69 21.97
CA LEU A 199 -4.07 -3.53 21.44
C LEU A 199 -4.31 -3.30 19.94
N VAL A 200 -3.99 -2.11 19.46
CA VAL A 200 -4.22 -1.73 18.06
C VAL A 200 -3.05 -2.17 17.16
N VAL A 201 -1.82 -2.20 17.70
CA VAL A 201 -0.64 -2.78 17.03
C VAL A 201 -0.80 -4.28 16.78
N ASP A 202 -1.61 -4.95 17.59
CA ASP A 202 -1.96 -6.38 17.44
C ASP A 202 -3.16 -6.62 16.48
N SER A 203 -3.56 -5.61 15.69
CA SER A 203 -4.60 -5.77 14.67
C SER A 203 -4.02 -6.11 13.29
N PRO A 204 -4.34 -7.28 12.70
CA PRO A 204 -3.93 -7.62 11.33
C PRO A 204 -4.42 -6.61 10.28
N ARG A 205 -5.61 -6.02 10.50
CA ARG A 205 -6.16 -4.99 9.61
C ARG A 205 -5.31 -3.72 9.61
N VAL A 206 -4.85 -3.29 10.77
CA VAL A 206 -3.99 -2.09 10.91
C VAL A 206 -2.66 -2.33 10.23
N LEU A 207 -2.02 -3.47 10.48
CA LEU A 207 -0.77 -3.84 9.82
C LEU A 207 -0.93 -3.92 8.30
N ALA A 208 -2.04 -4.49 7.81
CA ALA A 208 -2.36 -4.57 6.39
C ALA A 208 -2.53 -3.18 5.75
N ARG A 209 -3.29 -2.27 6.38
CA ARG A 209 -3.43 -0.89 5.86
C ARG A 209 -2.11 -0.13 5.84
N TYR A 210 -1.32 -0.24 6.91
CA TYR A 210 0.01 0.36 6.98
C TYR A 210 0.92 -0.16 5.86
N SER A 211 1.04 -1.48 5.73
CA SER A 211 1.90 -2.11 4.72
C SER A 211 1.48 -1.80 3.28
N LEU A 212 0.17 -1.75 3.00
CA LEU A 212 -0.34 -1.33 1.70
C LEU A 212 -0.10 0.16 1.43
N THR A 213 -0.23 1.02 2.45
CA THR A 213 0.12 2.44 2.32
C THR A 213 1.59 2.60 1.94
N GLU A 214 2.50 1.90 2.62
CA GLU A 214 3.93 1.90 2.28
C GLU A 214 4.18 1.39 0.86
N ALA A 215 3.47 0.32 0.44
CA ALA A 215 3.60 -0.22 -0.91
C ALA A 215 3.13 0.78 -1.98
N LEU A 216 1.95 1.37 -1.80
CA LEU A 216 1.35 2.31 -2.75
C LEU A 216 2.10 3.65 -2.80
N GLU A 217 2.72 4.08 -1.71
CA GLU A 217 3.60 5.25 -1.71
C GLU A 217 4.79 5.06 -2.66
N THR A 218 5.30 3.84 -2.85
CA THR A 218 6.38 3.59 -3.83
C THR A 218 5.96 3.80 -5.28
N MET A 219 4.66 3.73 -5.58
CA MET A 219 4.11 3.99 -6.93
C MET A 219 3.84 5.47 -7.20
N ARG A 220 3.77 6.29 -6.15
CA ARG A 220 3.23 7.64 -6.26
C ARG A 220 4.13 8.51 -7.15
N LYS A 221 3.56 9.13 -8.17
CA LYS A 221 4.23 10.15 -8.99
C LYS A 221 4.87 11.19 -8.06
N ASN A 222 6.18 11.36 -8.17
CA ASN A 222 6.87 12.49 -7.57
C ASN A 222 6.44 13.74 -8.33
N VAL A 223 5.33 14.37 -7.94
CA VAL A 223 5.01 15.71 -8.46
C VAL A 223 6.05 16.65 -7.83
N PRO A 224 7.00 17.21 -8.61
CA PRO A 224 7.86 18.23 -8.06
C PRO A 224 6.95 19.37 -7.63
N LYS A 225 7.02 19.76 -6.35
CA LYS A 225 6.35 20.97 -5.88
C LYS A 225 6.94 22.11 -6.70
N GLU A 226 6.19 22.61 -7.67
CA GLU A 226 6.47 23.91 -8.25
C GLU A 226 6.49 24.90 -7.09
N ILE A 227 7.69 25.32 -6.69
CA ILE A 227 7.84 26.49 -5.84
C ILE A 227 7.32 27.62 -6.73
N PRO A 228 6.20 28.27 -6.40
CA PRO A 228 5.76 29.41 -7.16
C PRO A 228 6.93 30.39 -7.11
N GLN A 229 7.55 30.67 -8.25
CA GLN A 229 8.46 31.78 -8.34
C GLN A 229 7.62 32.99 -7.98
N THR A 230 7.82 33.51 -6.77
CA THR A 230 7.24 34.76 -6.34
C THR A 230 7.67 35.76 -7.40
N ALA A 231 6.72 36.19 -8.21
CA ALA A 231 6.89 37.28 -9.15
C ALA A 231 7.04 38.55 -8.32
N ASP A 232 8.22 38.73 -7.73
CA ASP A 232 8.57 39.97 -7.08
C ASP A 232 9.03 40.95 -8.16
N GLY A 233 8.02 41.61 -8.72
CA GLY A 233 7.99 43.06 -8.79
C GLY A 233 9.22 43.72 -9.39
N SER A 234 9.12 44.00 -10.68
CA SER A 234 9.75 45.20 -11.24
C SER A 234 9.41 46.41 -10.38
N VAL A 235 10.40 46.99 -9.70
CA VAL A 235 10.31 48.35 -9.18
C VAL A 235 11.32 49.17 -9.98
N ARG A 236 10.76 50.06 -10.79
CA ARG A 236 11.43 51.20 -11.42
C ARG A 236 11.91 52.18 -10.36
#